data_AF-A0A1R3JF24-F1
#
_entry.id   AF-A0A1R3JF24-F1
#
_cell.length_a   1.000
_cell.length_b   1.000
_cell.length_c   1.000
_cell.angle_alpha   90.00
_cell.angle_beta   90.00
_cell.angle_gamma   90.00
#
_symmetry.space_group_name_H-M   'P 1'
#
loop_
_entity.id
_entity.type
_entity.pdbx_description
1 polymer ?
#
loop_
_entity_poly.entity_id
_entity_poly.type
_entity_poly.pdbx_seq_one_letter_code
_entity_poly.pdbx_strand_id
1 'polypeptide(L)'
;METHSWGQSLQEVTINIPVPEGTKSRDVLCEIKMKSLKVGLKGQTPIIEGELFEAVKPNDSYWMMEDQKVISVLLTKCDKMTWWKSLVKGGPEIDTQKAEPEPSKLADLDGETRSAVEKMMFDQRQKQMGLPTSQEIENQEMMKKFMAQNPNFDFSNAKMM
;
A
#
# COMPACT_ATOMS: atom_id res chain seq x y z
N MET A 1 4.42 -8.88 24.33
CA MET A 1 3.24 -9.22 23.49
C MET A 1 2.90 -7.96 22.72
N GLU A 2 2.83 -8.05 21.39
CA GLU A 2 2.32 -6.94 20.58
C GLU A 2 0.87 -6.67 20.99
N THR A 3 0.57 -5.44 21.38
CA THR A 3 -0.76 -5.08 21.89
C THR A 3 -1.80 -4.98 20.78
N HIS A 4 -1.33 -4.80 19.55
CA HIS A 4 -2.12 -4.72 18.32
C HIS A 4 -1.19 -4.90 17.12
N SER A 5 -1.78 -5.18 15.96
CA SER A 5 -1.10 -5.13 14.66
C SER A 5 -1.90 -4.21 13.73
N TRP A 6 -1.24 -3.59 12.77
CA TRP A 6 -1.91 -2.78 11.77
C TRP A 6 -1.25 -2.90 10.41
N GLY A 7 -2.06 -2.76 9.37
CA GLY A 7 -1.66 -2.70 7.98
C GLY A 7 -2.39 -1.56 7.28
N GLN A 8 -2.06 -1.33 6.02
CA GLN A 8 -2.74 -0.28 5.24
C GLN A 8 -2.65 -0.56 3.75
N SER A 9 -3.58 0.05 3.02
CA SER A 9 -3.46 0.36 1.59
C SER A 9 -3.37 1.88 1.42
N LEU A 10 -3.36 2.36 0.18
CA LEU A 10 -3.52 3.80 -0.09
C LEU A 10 -4.87 4.34 0.39
N GLN A 11 -5.90 3.49 0.47
CA GLN A 11 -7.26 3.92 0.79
C GLN A 11 -7.61 3.78 2.26
N GLU A 12 -7.06 2.76 2.92
CA GLU A 12 -7.56 2.29 4.20
C GLU A 12 -6.41 1.89 5.13
N VAL A 13 -6.69 1.91 6.43
CA VAL A 13 -5.83 1.34 7.49
C VAL A 13 -6.64 0.26 8.20
N THR A 14 -6.06 -0.92 8.36
CA THR A 14 -6.65 -2.05 9.08
C THR A 14 -5.88 -2.28 10.38
N ILE A 15 -6.60 -2.49 11.49
CA ILE A 15 -6.01 -2.64 12.82
C ILE A 15 -6.67 -3.84 13.49
N ASN A 16 -5.85 -4.76 13.98
CA ASN A 16 -6.30 -5.96 14.70
C ASN A 16 -5.76 -5.93 16.13
N ILE A 17 -6.68 -6.02 17.09
CA ILE A 17 -6.38 -5.93 18.52
C ILE A 17 -6.84 -7.22 19.20
N PRO A 18 -5.92 -8.14 19.56
CA PRO A 18 -6.26 -9.31 20.36
C PRO A 18 -6.81 -8.90 21.73
N VAL A 19 -7.91 -9.53 22.14
CA VAL A 19 -8.58 -9.34 23.42
C VAL A 19 -8.86 -10.70 24.08
N PRO A 20 -9.11 -10.75 25.40
CA PRO A 20 -9.46 -12.00 26.08
C PRO A 20 -10.63 -12.72 25.41
N GLU A 21 -10.55 -14.05 25.31
CA GLU A 21 -11.60 -14.86 24.70
C GLU A 21 -12.94 -14.70 25.43
N GLY A 22 -14.03 -14.58 24.66
CA GLY A 22 -15.36 -14.32 25.19
C GLY A 22 -15.69 -12.84 25.39
N THR A 23 -14.80 -11.92 24.96
CA THR A 23 -15.08 -10.48 24.95
C THR A 23 -16.30 -10.19 24.07
N LYS A 24 -17.28 -9.48 24.62
CA LYS A 24 -18.49 -9.09 23.90
C LYS A 24 -18.35 -7.68 23.35
N SER A 25 -18.97 -7.39 22.22
CA SER A 25 -18.93 -6.05 21.58
C SER A 25 -19.41 -4.94 22.51
N ARG A 26 -20.35 -5.22 23.44
CA ARG A 26 -20.84 -4.25 24.42
C ARG A 26 -19.78 -3.78 25.40
N ASP A 27 -18.72 -4.56 25.60
CA ASP A 27 -17.62 -4.29 26.52
C ASP A 27 -16.46 -3.55 25.82
N VAL A 28 -16.57 -3.32 24.52
CA VAL A 28 -15.60 -2.56 23.72
C VAL A 28 -15.94 -1.08 23.74
N LEU A 29 -14.91 -0.25 23.92
CA LEU A 29 -14.93 1.18 23.65
C LEU A 29 -14.13 1.42 22.37
N CYS A 30 -14.78 1.86 21.30
CA CYS A 30 -14.14 2.26 20.06
C CYS A 30 -14.71 3.60 19.60
N GLU A 31 -13.89 4.65 19.69
CA GLU A 31 -14.20 5.99 19.21
C GLU A 31 -13.28 6.34 18.04
N ILE A 32 -13.89 6.50 16.87
CA ILE A 32 -13.21 6.93 15.65
C ILE A 32 -13.62 8.38 15.39
N LYS A 33 -12.65 9.30 15.42
CA LYS A 33 -12.84 10.71 15.02
C LYS A 33 -11.91 11.02 13.86
N MET A 34 -12.18 12.14 13.18
CA MET A 34 -11.48 12.51 11.95
C MET A 34 -9.95 12.48 12.08
N LYS A 35 -9.40 12.82 13.24
CA LYS A 35 -7.95 12.82 13.50
C LYS A 35 -7.53 12.06 14.76
N SER A 36 -8.40 11.26 15.36
CA SER A 36 -8.04 10.54 16.59
C SER A 36 -8.75 9.21 16.69
N LEU A 37 -8.08 8.25 17.31
CA LEU A 37 -8.60 6.93 17.55
C LEU A 37 -8.45 6.59 19.03
N LYS A 38 -9.51 6.02 19.62
CA LYS A 38 -9.48 5.44 20.96
C LYS A 38 -10.15 4.07 20.93
N VAL A 39 -9.39 3.01 21.20
CA VAL A 39 -9.89 1.62 21.17
C VAL A 39 -9.39 0.85 22.39
N GLY A 40 -10.28 0.12 23.04
CA GLY A 40 -9.96 -0.75 24.17
C GLY A 40 -11.19 -1.35 24.82
N LEU A 41 -11.02 -1.91 26.01
CA LEU A 41 -12.12 -2.43 26.83
C LEU A 41 -12.64 -1.35 27.78
N LYS A 42 -13.96 -1.30 27.97
CA LYS A 42 -14.61 -0.35 28.89
C LYS A 42 -14.08 -0.55 30.31
N GLY A 43 -13.75 0.55 30.98
CA GLY A 43 -13.24 0.54 32.35
C GLY A 43 -11.75 0.16 32.48
N GLN A 44 -11.05 -0.08 31.37
CA GLN A 44 -9.61 -0.31 31.34
C GLN A 44 -8.89 0.83 30.61
N THR A 45 -7.56 0.89 30.75
CA THR A 45 -6.73 1.76 29.93
C THR A 45 -6.91 1.38 28.45
N PRO A 46 -7.17 2.35 27.55
CA PRO A 46 -7.28 2.08 26.13
C PRO A 46 -6.01 1.41 25.58
N ILE A 47 -6.20 0.48 24.66
CA ILE A 47 -5.09 -0.22 24.00
C ILE A 47 -4.45 0.72 22.97
N ILE A 48 -5.26 1.53 22.30
CA ILE A 48 -4.84 2.58 21.38
C ILE A 48 -5.57 3.86 21.80
N GLU A 49 -4.84 4.94 22.03
CA GLU A 49 -5.38 6.28 22.25
C GLU A 49 -4.39 7.32 21.72
N GLY A 50 -4.81 8.13 20.74
CA GLY A 50 -3.94 9.17 20.20
C GLY A 50 -4.48 9.88 18.97
N GLU A 51 -3.73 10.89 18.53
CA GLU A 51 -3.95 11.56 17.25
C GLU A 51 -3.46 10.63 16.13
N LEU A 52 -4.31 10.37 15.13
CA LEU A 52 -3.98 9.59 13.95
C LEU A 52 -2.91 10.31 13.12
N PHE A 53 -2.14 9.53 12.36
CA PHE A 53 -1.11 10.10 11.48
C PHE A 53 -1.69 11.13 10.50
N GLU A 54 -2.81 10.79 9.88
CA GLU A 54 -3.57 11.69 9.01
C GLU A 54 -5.08 11.56 9.19
N ALA A 55 -5.84 12.43 8.54
CA ALA A 55 -7.29 12.45 8.65
C ALA A 55 -7.96 11.21 8.01
N VAL A 56 -9.00 10.72 8.68
CA VAL A 56 -9.88 9.63 8.22
C VAL A 56 -11.32 10.12 8.10
N LYS A 57 -12.15 9.37 7.38
CA LYS A 57 -13.60 9.59 7.26
C LYS A 57 -14.32 8.74 8.30
N PRO A 58 -14.76 9.29 9.44
CA PRO A 58 -15.30 8.46 10.53
C PRO A 58 -16.57 7.72 10.13
N ASN A 59 -17.41 8.34 9.29
CA ASN A 59 -18.66 7.74 8.81
C ASN A 59 -18.44 6.58 7.84
N ASP A 60 -17.27 6.53 7.19
CA ASP A 60 -16.86 5.46 6.27
C ASP A 60 -15.88 4.49 6.96
N SER A 61 -15.65 4.65 8.26
CA SER A 61 -14.78 3.81 9.07
C SER A 61 -15.64 2.99 10.02
N TYR A 62 -15.22 1.77 10.31
CA TYR A 62 -16.00 0.87 11.14
C TYR A 62 -15.10 -0.04 11.97
N TRP A 63 -15.71 -0.71 12.94
CA TRP A 63 -15.05 -1.74 13.72
C TRP A 63 -16.00 -2.89 13.96
N MET A 64 -15.44 -4.07 14.22
CA MET A 64 -16.18 -5.28 14.51
C MET A 64 -15.45 -6.16 15.52
N MET A 65 -16.21 -7.01 16.21
CA MET A 65 -15.68 -8.05 17.07
C MET A 65 -15.62 -9.35 16.26
N GLU A 66 -14.44 -9.92 16.13
CA GLU A 66 -14.19 -11.19 15.47
C GLU A 66 -13.98 -12.30 16.49
N ASP A 67 -14.78 -13.37 16.37
CA ASP A 67 -14.69 -14.59 17.20
C ASP A 67 -14.68 -14.34 18.73
N GLN A 68 -15.15 -13.18 19.19
CA GLN A 68 -15.06 -12.74 20.61
C GLN A 68 -13.63 -12.72 21.16
N LYS A 69 -12.62 -12.55 20.30
CA LYS A 69 -11.18 -12.56 20.67
C LYS A 69 -10.34 -11.50 19.96
N VAL A 70 -10.86 -10.85 18.91
CA VAL A 70 -10.16 -9.77 18.20
C VAL A 70 -11.11 -8.62 17.92
N ILE A 71 -10.66 -7.39 18.20
CA ILE A 71 -11.31 -6.17 17.71
C ILE A 71 -10.61 -5.78 16.41
N SER A 72 -11.37 -5.77 15.32
CA SER A 72 -10.90 -5.34 14.00
C SER A 72 -11.44 -3.95 13.69
N VAL A 73 -10.57 -3.02 13.33
CA VAL A 73 -10.90 -1.65 12.98
C VAL A 73 -10.44 -1.37 11.56
N LEU A 74 -11.33 -0.80 10.75
CA LEU A 74 -11.03 -0.30 9.42
C LEU A 74 -11.24 1.21 9.38
N LEU A 75 -10.18 1.93 9.08
CA LEU A 75 -10.19 3.39 8.93
C LEU A 75 -10.10 3.75 7.44
N THR A 76 -11.08 4.48 6.94
CA THR A 76 -11.05 5.02 5.57
C THR A 76 -10.30 6.35 5.55
N LYS A 77 -9.21 6.45 4.81
CA LYS A 77 -8.39 7.67 4.73
C LYS A 77 -9.13 8.78 3.98
N CYS A 78 -8.93 10.03 4.41
CA CYS A 78 -9.33 11.20 3.64
C CYS A 78 -8.41 11.39 2.42
N ASP A 79 -7.10 11.33 2.65
CA ASP A 79 -6.09 11.37 1.59
C ASP A 79 -5.73 9.95 1.14
N LYS A 80 -5.96 9.69 -0.15
CA LYS A 80 -5.72 8.39 -0.79
C LYS A 80 -4.37 8.32 -1.53
N MET A 81 -3.49 9.31 -1.33
CA MET A 81 -2.17 9.35 -1.96
C MET A 81 -1.01 9.14 -0.95
N THR A 82 -1.32 9.11 0.35
CA THR A 82 -0.29 9.08 1.40
C THR A 82 -0.25 7.73 2.14
N TRP A 83 0.96 7.15 2.18
CA TRP A 83 1.29 6.03 3.06
C TRP A 83 1.59 6.56 4.48
N TRP A 84 0.93 5.96 5.47
CA TRP A 84 1.11 6.33 6.86
C TRP A 84 2.38 5.67 7.39
N LYS A 85 3.33 6.46 7.85
CA LYS A 85 4.53 5.89 8.49
C LYS A 85 4.27 5.39 9.90
N SER A 86 3.22 5.86 10.58
CA SER A 86 2.79 5.34 11.88
C SER A 86 1.26 5.33 11.96
N LEU A 87 0.67 4.58 12.90
CA LEU A 87 -0.78 4.59 13.12
C LEU A 87 -1.22 5.89 13.82
N VAL A 88 -0.55 6.21 14.92
CA VAL A 88 -0.73 7.44 15.70
C VAL A 88 0.53 8.30 15.62
N LYS A 89 0.39 9.62 15.75
CA LYS A 89 1.53 10.55 15.76
C LYS A 89 2.45 10.25 16.94
N GLY A 90 3.75 10.19 16.68
CA GLY A 90 4.76 9.83 17.69
C GLY A 90 4.77 8.36 18.11
N GLY A 91 3.94 7.52 17.48
CA GLY A 91 3.97 6.07 17.65
C GLY A 91 5.13 5.41 16.87
N PRO A 92 5.28 4.08 16.99
CA PRO A 92 6.27 3.33 16.22
C PRO A 92 6.04 3.48 14.72
N GLU A 93 7.12 3.72 13.98
CA GLU A 93 7.08 3.88 12.54
C GLU A 93 7.31 2.54 11.81
N ILE A 94 6.66 2.36 10.66
CA ILE A 94 6.86 1.26 9.74
C ILE A 94 7.54 1.76 8.46
N ASP A 95 8.34 0.89 7.84
CA ASP A 95 8.98 1.18 6.55
C ASP A 95 7.95 1.06 5.42
N THR A 96 7.49 2.20 4.91
CA THR A 96 6.49 2.29 3.84
C THR A 96 7.07 2.00 2.46
N GLN A 97 8.40 1.91 2.29
CA GLN A 97 9.02 1.64 0.99
C GLN A 97 8.89 0.17 0.55
N LYS A 98 8.57 -0.72 1.49
CA LYS A 98 8.31 -2.15 1.22
C LYS A 98 6.83 -2.47 0.96
N ALA A 99 5.96 -1.47 1.06
CA ALA A 99 4.55 -1.66 0.73
C ALA A 99 4.44 -1.82 -0.78
N GLU A 100 4.10 -3.02 -1.23
CA GLU A 100 3.73 -3.22 -2.63
C GLU A 100 2.51 -2.34 -2.89
N PRO A 101 2.53 -1.46 -3.90
CA PRO A 101 1.32 -0.78 -4.31
C PRO A 101 0.31 -1.88 -4.63
N GLU A 102 -0.86 -1.83 -3.99
CA GLU A 102 -1.97 -2.66 -4.45
C GLU A 102 -2.07 -2.43 -5.96
N PRO A 103 -2.18 -3.49 -6.77
CA PRO A 103 -2.36 -3.32 -8.19
C PRO A 103 -3.64 -2.51 -8.35
N SER A 104 -3.46 -1.19 -8.52
CA SER A 104 -4.52 -0.22 -8.75
C SER A 104 -5.40 -0.88 -9.77
N LYS A 105 -6.71 -0.95 -9.51
CA LYS A 105 -7.67 -1.54 -10.45
C LYS A 105 -7.41 -0.90 -11.82
N LEU A 106 -6.62 -1.57 -12.64
CA LEU A 106 -6.22 -1.08 -13.97
C LEU A 106 -7.48 -0.84 -14.83
N ALA A 107 -8.59 -1.48 -14.43
CA ALA A 107 -9.92 -1.31 -14.96
C ALA A 107 -10.54 0.09 -14.76
N ASP A 108 -10.15 0.84 -13.72
CA ASP A 108 -10.74 2.15 -13.39
C ASP A 108 -9.95 3.33 -14.01
N LEU A 109 -8.82 3.05 -14.67
CA LEU A 109 -7.99 4.04 -15.35
C LEU A 109 -8.41 4.16 -16.82
N ASP A 110 -8.39 5.37 -17.38
CA ASP A 110 -8.48 5.58 -18.82
C ASP A 110 -7.33 4.86 -19.55
N GLY A 111 -7.55 4.50 -20.82
CA GLY A 111 -6.66 3.59 -21.55
C GLY A 111 -5.20 4.06 -21.67
N GLU A 112 -4.97 5.37 -21.72
CA GLU A 112 -3.62 5.94 -21.77
C GLU A 112 -2.92 5.83 -20.41
N THR A 113 -3.60 6.21 -19.32
CA THR A 113 -3.06 6.11 -17.96
C THR A 113 -2.80 4.66 -17.56
N ARG A 114 -3.68 3.74 -17.96
CA ARG A 114 -3.51 2.29 -17.75
C ARG A 114 -2.24 1.76 -18.41
N SER A 115 -2.03 2.09 -19.68
CA SER A 115 -0.85 1.65 -20.45
C SER A 115 0.46 2.17 -19.84
N ALA A 116 0.46 3.43 -19.37
CA ALA A 116 1.62 4.01 -18.69
C ALA A 116 1.94 3.29 -17.37
N VAL A 117 0.91 2.96 -16.58
CA VAL A 117 1.07 2.22 -15.32
C VAL A 117 1.53 0.78 -15.56
N GLU A 118 0.95 0.08 -16.54
CA GLU A 118 1.37 -1.29 -16.94
C GLU A 118 2.84 -1.32 -17.39
N LYS A 119 3.25 -0.35 -18.21
CA LYS A 119 4.66 -0.19 -18.63
C LYS A 119 5.57 0.04 -17.42
N MET A 120 5.16 0.91 -16.50
CA MET A 120 5.95 1.22 -15.30
C MET A 120 6.10 0.00 -14.38
N MET A 121 5.03 -0.78 -14.17
CA MET A 121 5.06 -2.02 -13.38
C MET A 121 5.96 -3.08 -14.03
N PHE A 122 5.88 -3.24 -15.36
CA PHE A 122 6.74 -4.16 -16.10
C PHE A 122 8.22 -3.77 -15.95
N ASP A 123 8.55 -2.49 -16.17
CA ASP A 123 9.93 -1.98 -16.09
C ASP A 123 10.51 -2.13 -14.69
N GLN A 124 9.70 -1.87 -13.66
CA GLN A 124 10.13 -2.05 -12.27
C GLN A 124 10.45 -3.51 -11.96
N ARG A 125 9.64 -4.46 -12.46
CA ARG A 125 9.89 -5.90 -12.28
C ARG A 125 11.13 -6.37 -13.05
N GLN A 126 11.30 -5.93 -14.31
CA GLN A 126 12.49 -6.27 -15.11
C GLN A 126 13.77 -5.80 -14.42
N LYS A 127 13.80 -4.55 -13.94
CA LYS A 127 14.97 -3.98 -13.23
C LYS A 127 15.36 -4.79 -11.98
N GLN A 128 14.38 -5.23 -11.19
CA GLN A 128 14.65 -6.07 -10.02
C GLN A 128 15.24 -7.43 -10.39
N MET A 129 14.86 -7.97 -11.55
CA MET A 129 15.39 -9.23 -12.08
C MET A 129 16.69 -9.06 -12.87
N GLY A 130 17.22 -7.84 -13.01
CA GLY A 130 18.37 -7.54 -13.86
C GLY A 130 18.10 -7.74 -15.36
N LEU A 131 16.82 -7.70 -15.76
CA LEU A 131 16.37 -7.87 -17.13
C LEU A 131 16.07 -6.50 -17.78
N PRO A 132 16.09 -6.42 -19.13
CA PRO A 132 15.86 -5.17 -19.85
C PRO A 132 14.42 -4.65 -19.69
N THR A 133 14.30 -3.33 -19.54
CA THR A 133 13.04 -2.58 -19.54
C THR A 133 12.38 -2.59 -20.92
N SER A 134 11.10 -2.18 -20.97
CA SER A 134 10.32 -2.06 -22.21
C SER A 134 11.05 -1.22 -23.27
N GLN A 135 11.69 -0.12 -22.87
CA GLN A 135 12.42 0.75 -23.79
C GLN A 135 13.68 0.08 -24.35
N GLU A 136 14.39 -0.67 -23.50
CA GLU A 136 15.60 -1.39 -23.92
C GLU A 136 15.25 -2.54 -24.86
N ILE A 137 14.14 -3.24 -24.61
CA ILE A 137 13.61 -4.28 -25.51
C ILE A 137 13.28 -3.68 -26.88
N GLU A 138 12.53 -2.57 -26.91
CA GLU A 138 12.16 -1.89 -28.16
C GLU A 138 13.40 -1.41 -28.94
N ASN A 139 14.38 -0.84 -28.24
CA ASN A 139 15.65 -0.42 -28.84
C ASN A 139 16.42 -1.61 -29.42
N GLN A 140 16.47 -2.74 -28.71
CA GLN A 140 17.12 -3.97 -29.17
C GLN A 140 16.42 -4.56 -30.41
N GLU A 141 15.08 -4.56 -30.44
CA GLU A 141 14.32 -5.02 -31.60
C GLU A 141 14.53 -4.13 -32.83
N MET A 142 14.54 -2.81 -32.63
CA MET A 142 14.80 -1.85 -33.69
C MET A 142 16.20 -2.04 -34.27
N MET A 143 17.20 -2.20 -33.40
CA MET A 143 18.58 -2.47 -33.81
C MET A 143 18.70 -3.80 -34.58
N LYS A 144 18.04 -4.86 -34.10
CA LYS A 144 18.02 -6.17 -34.80
C LYS A 144 17.39 -6.08 -36.19
N LYS A 145 16.26 -5.39 -36.33
CA LYS A 145 15.62 -5.16 -37.64
C LYS A 145 16.53 -4.37 -38.58
N PHE A 146 17.19 -3.34 -38.05
CA PHE A 146 18.12 -2.51 -38.81
C PHE A 146 19.34 -3.31 -39.30
N MET A 147 19.93 -4.16 -38.44
CA MET A 147 21.01 -5.08 -38.80
C MET A 147 20.60 -6.08 -39.89
N ALA A 148 19.42 -6.68 -39.76
CA ALA A 148 18.92 -7.66 -40.73
C ALA A 148 18.67 -7.05 -42.12
N GLN A 149 18.25 -5.78 -42.17
CA GLN A 149 18.02 -5.06 -43.42
C GLN A 149 19.31 -4.45 -44.01
N ASN A 150 20.37 -4.31 -43.21
CA ASN A 150 21.65 -3.73 -43.62
C ASN A 150 22.81 -4.68 -43.26
N PRO A 151 22.89 -5.87 -43.87
CA PRO A 151 23.89 -6.90 -43.53
C PRO A 151 25.34 -6.51 -43.82
N ASN A 152 25.57 -5.44 -44.60
CA ASN A 152 26.90 -4.89 -44.92
C ASN A 152 27.32 -3.74 -43.99
N PHE A 153 26.50 -3.36 -43.01
CA PHE A 153 26.82 -2.28 -42.07
C PHE A 153 27.61 -2.84 -40.89
N ASP A 154 28.82 -2.32 -40.66
CA ASP A 154 29.71 -2.75 -39.56
C ASP A 154 29.37 -1.99 -38.27
N PHE A 155 28.83 -2.72 -37.28
CA PHE A 155 28.46 -2.18 -35.97
C PHE A 155 29.61 -2.24 -34.94
N SER A 156 30.80 -2.70 -35.33
CA SER A 156 31.95 -2.83 -34.42
C SER A 156 32.42 -1.50 -33.83
N ASN A 157 32.11 -0.37 -34.50
CA ASN A 157 32.43 1.00 -34.06
C ASN A 157 31.22 1.79 -33.53
N ALA A 158 30.04 1.18 -33.39
CA ALA A 158 28.87 1.85 -32.85
C ALA A 158 29.01 2.00 -31.32
N LYS A 159 29.44 3.18 -30.87
CA LYS A 159 29.48 3.52 -29.45
C LYS A 159 28.04 3.67 -28.96
N MET A 160 27.55 2.70 -28.19
CA MET A 160 26.30 2.87 -27.43
C MET A 160 26.56 3.99 -26.42
N MET A 161 25.93 5.15 -26.63
CA MET A 161 25.83 6.24 -25.66
C MET A 161 24.56 6.08 -24.85
#